data_AF-A0A9E0URY5-F1
#
_entry.id   AF-A0A9E0URY5-F1
#
_cell.length_a   1.000
_cell.length_b   1.000
_cell.length_c   1.000
_cell.angle_alpha   90.00
_cell.angle_beta   90.00
_cell.angle_gamma   90.00
#
_symmetry.space_group_name_H-M   'P 1'
#
loop_
_entity.id
_entity.type
_entity.pdbx_description
1 polymer ?
#
loop_
_entity_poly.entity_id
_entity_poly.type
_entity_poly.pdbx_seq_one_letter_code
_entity_poly.pdbx_strand_id
1 'polypeptide(L)'
;MKYLLVLIGFAMLLSGCGNSGGSDSPANSIKDFVKAVKEGSTEKAWNYLSAESQKQFETTAKARNISGKEAFINDFKNPKSLGNLYEDFDVVNEKKEGDNAQVSLKFTSGKTFEVYSIKEGAWKYDLVRTNKEMMKLVE
;
A
#
# COMPACT_ATOMS: atom_id res chain seq x y z
N MET A 1 -45.09 30.79 28.42
CA MET A 1 -43.66 31.05 28.73
C MET A 1 -42.86 30.10 27.85
N LYS A 2 -42.23 30.65 26.82
CA LYS A 2 -40.76 30.90 26.78
C LYS A 2 -39.97 29.59 26.71
N TYR A 3 -39.49 29.33 25.49
CA TYR A 3 -38.36 28.52 25.07
C TYR A 3 -37.43 28.01 26.18
N LEU A 4 -37.17 26.70 26.18
CA LEU A 4 -35.89 26.19 26.66
C LEU A 4 -35.30 25.20 25.65
N LEU A 5 -34.41 25.75 24.82
CA LEU A 5 -33.33 25.04 24.15
C LEU A 5 -32.53 24.23 25.16
N VAL A 6 -32.33 22.94 24.90
CA VAL A 6 -31.03 22.29 25.14
C VAL A 6 -30.72 21.40 23.95
N LEU A 7 -30.02 22.01 22.99
CA LEU A 7 -29.07 21.36 22.11
C LEU A 7 -27.90 20.86 22.97
N ILE A 8 -27.44 19.62 22.76
CA ILE A 8 -26.11 19.01 23.02
C ILE A 8 -26.42 17.49 23.01
N GLY A 9 -26.05 16.68 22.02
CA GLY A 9 -24.83 16.70 21.23
C GLY A 9 -23.83 15.72 21.84
N PHE A 10 -23.94 14.43 21.52
CA PHE A 10 -22.76 13.55 21.46
C PHE A 10 -23.07 12.31 20.61
N ALA A 11 -22.72 12.42 19.33
CA ALA A 11 -22.54 11.28 18.45
C ALA A 11 -21.40 10.41 19.02
N MET A 12 -21.74 9.31 19.68
CA MET A 12 -20.78 8.23 19.98
C MET A 12 -20.76 7.21 18.83
N LEU A 13 -20.50 7.71 17.63
CA LEU A 13 -19.93 6.91 16.56
C LEU A 13 -18.59 7.56 16.26
N LEU A 14 -17.56 6.74 16.07
CA LEU A 14 -16.15 7.07 15.83
C LEU A 14 -15.28 7.07 17.09
N SER A 15 -14.66 5.92 17.37
CA SER A 15 -13.19 5.77 17.46
C SER A 15 -12.85 4.39 18.00
N GLY A 16 -12.32 3.49 17.16
CA GLY A 16 -11.75 2.25 17.70
C GLY A 16 -11.36 1.13 16.75
N CYS A 17 -11.68 1.17 15.45
CA CYS A 17 -10.97 0.32 14.49
C CYS A 17 -9.64 1.00 14.18
N GLY A 18 -8.59 0.52 14.83
CA GLY A 18 -7.23 1.02 14.66
C GLY A 18 -6.89 1.15 13.19
N ASN A 19 -6.48 2.34 12.79
CA ASN A 19 -5.91 2.66 11.50
C ASN A 19 -4.50 2.03 11.40
N SER A 20 -4.40 0.71 11.59
CA SER A 20 -3.22 -0.08 11.28
C SER A 20 -3.22 -0.21 9.77
N GLY A 21 -2.71 0.81 9.08
CA GLY A 21 -2.69 0.82 7.62
C GLY A 21 -2.17 -0.52 7.11
N GLY A 22 -2.93 -1.15 6.23
CA GLY A 22 -2.86 -2.58 5.91
C GLY A 22 -4.24 -3.08 5.50
N SER A 23 -4.27 -4.18 4.76
CA SER A 23 -5.49 -4.67 4.09
C SER A 23 -5.92 -6.03 4.60
N ASP A 24 -7.16 -6.41 4.29
CA ASP A 24 -7.81 -7.67 4.68
C ASP A 24 -7.34 -8.88 3.87
N SER A 25 -6.77 -8.67 2.69
CA SER A 25 -6.22 -9.72 1.81
C SER A 25 -4.91 -9.28 1.13
N PRO A 26 -4.08 -10.23 0.66
CA PRO A 26 -2.89 -9.93 -0.15
C PRO A 26 -3.22 -9.06 -1.34
N ALA A 27 -4.18 -9.47 -2.17
CA ALA A 27 -4.64 -8.71 -3.33
C ALA A 27 -5.03 -7.26 -2.98
N ASN A 28 -5.79 -7.08 -1.89
CA ASN A 28 -6.21 -5.74 -1.48
C ASN A 28 -5.04 -4.89 -0.98
N SER A 29 -3.98 -5.47 -0.40
CA SER A 29 -2.78 -4.69 -0.04
C SER A 29 -2.13 -3.99 -1.23
N ILE A 30 -2.15 -4.63 -2.41
CA ILE A 30 -1.63 -4.04 -3.65
C ILE A 30 -2.62 -3.02 -4.22
N LYS A 31 -3.92 -3.36 -4.25
CA LYS A 31 -4.96 -2.46 -4.77
C LYS A 31 -5.07 -1.17 -3.94
N ASP A 32 -5.03 -1.28 -2.62
CA ASP A 32 -5.12 -0.14 -1.71
C ASP A 32 -3.87 0.73 -1.79
N PHE A 33 -2.68 0.13 -1.93
CA PHE A 33 -1.44 0.86 -2.23
C PHE A 33 -1.55 1.64 -3.54
N VAL A 34 -1.91 0.96 -4.64
CA VAL A 34 -2.04 1.58 -5.98
C VAL A 34 -3.08 2.69 -5.96
N LYS A 35 -4.24 2.44 -5.36
CA LYS A 35 -5.32 3.43 -5.21
C LYS A 35 -4.84 4.64 -4.44
N ALA A 36 -4.19 4.46 -3.29
CA ALA A 36 -3.69 5.56 -2.49
C ALA A 36 -2.67 6.42 -3.24
N VAL A 37 -1.77 5.81 -4.03
CA VAL A 37 -0.84 6.55 -4.88
C VAL A 37 -1.56 7.30 -6.00
N LYS A 38 -2.49 6.65 -6.72
CA LYS A 38 -3.27 7.27 -7.81
C LYS A 38 -4.12 8.46 -7.32
N GLU A 39 -4.64 8.40 -6.09
CA GLU A 39 -5.41 9.47 -5.45
C GLU A 39 -4.53 10.57 -4.82
N GLY A 40 -3.20 10.50 -4.98
CA GLY A 40 -2.27 11.46 -4.38
C GLY A 40 -2.13 11.34 -2.86
N SER A 41 -2.74 10.31 -2.25
CA SER A 41 -2.67 10.00 -0.82
C SER A 41 -1.39 9.20 -0.49
N THR A 42 -0.22 9.69 -0.91
CA THR A 42 1.06 8.99 -0.74
C THR A 42 1.41 8.71 0.72
N GLU A 43 1.03 9.59 1.64
CA GLU A 43 1.17 9.31 3.08
C GLU A 43 0.39 8.07 3.55
N LYS A 44 -0.77 7.81 2.96
CA LYS A 44 -1.54 6.58 3.22
C LYS A 44 -0.90 5.39 2.54
N ALA A 45 -0.42 5.57 1.31
CA ALA A 45 0.27 4.53 0.54
C ALA A 45 1.47 3.93 1.30
N TRP A 46 2.23 4.77 2.01
CA TRP A 46 3.32 4.33 2.89
C TRP A 46 2.88 3.24 3.87
N ASN A 47 1.68 3.37 4.45
CA ASN A 47 1.21 2.43 5.46
C ASN A 47 0.78 1.07 4.87
N TYR A 48 0.62 0.96 3.55
CA TYR A 48 0.36 -0.33 2.89
C TYR A 48 1.64 -1.09 2.56
N LEU A 49 2.82 -0.49 2.71
CA LEU A 49 4.09 -1.18 2.48
C LEU A 49 4.50 -2.05 3.67
N SER A 50 5.18 -3.16 3.38
CA SER A 50 5.82 -4.02 4.37
C SER A 50 6.90 -3.28 5.15
N ALA A 51 7.21 -3.73 6.36
CA ALA A 51 8.27 -3.14 7.17
C ALA A 51 9.64 -3.19 6.46
N GLU A 52 9.93 -4.27 5.74
CA GLU A 52 11.16 -4.38 4.92
C GLU A 52 11.18 -3.34 3.80
N SER A 53 10.05 -3.13 3.12
CA SER A 53 9.94 -2.09 2.07
C SER A 53 10.15 -0.69 2.63
N GLN A 54 9.57 -0.39 3.79
CA GLN A 54 9.77 0.88 4.48
C GLN A 54 11.26 1.08 4.86
N LYS A 55 11.91 0.04 5.41
CA LYS A 55 13.33 0.04 5.77
C LYS A 55 14.25 0.25 4.57
N GLN A 56 13.90 -0.25 3.38
CA GLN A 56 14.67 0.00 2.17
C GLN A 56 14.67 1.48 1.82
N PHE A 57 13.50 2.15 1.87
CA PHE A 57 13.44 3.60 1.68
C PHE A 57 14.24 4.35 2.74
N GLU A 58 14.17 3.97 4.00
CA GLU A 58 15.00 4.57 5.06
C GLU A 58 16.49 4.45 4.76
N THR A 59 16.93 3.29 4.28
CA THR A 59 18.34 3.03 3.95
C THR A 59 18.80 3.90 2.78
N THR A 60 18.02 4.00 1.72
CA THR A 60 18.33 4.85 0.56
C THR A 60 18.26 6.34 0.90
N ALA A 61 17.33 6.74 1.76
CA ALA A 61 17.10 8.12 2.18
C ALA A 61 18.22 8.68 3.05
N LYS A 62 18.92 7.84 3.83
CA LYS A 62 20.05 8.24 4.68
C LYS A 62 21.13 9.00 3.92
N ALA A 63 21.44 8.59 2.68
CA ALA A 63 22.45 9.27 1.86
C ALA A 63 22.05 10.72 1.47
N ARG A 64 20.78 11.07 1.59
CA ARG A 64 20.20 12.36 1.23
C ARG A 64 19.78 13.19 2.45
N ASN A 65 20.05 12.72 3.67
CA ASN A 65 19.65 13.36 4.93
C ASN A 65 18.13 13.63 5.05
N ILE A 66 17.30 12.77 4.47
CA ILE A 66 15.84 12.80 4.60
C ILE A 66 15.32 11.50 5.21
N SER A 67 14.07 11.49 5.66
CA SER A 67 13.45 10.25 6.16
C SER A 67 13.08 9.28 5.02
N GLY A 68 12.96 7.98 5.33
CA GLY A 68 12.47 6.99 4.36
C GLY A 68 11.08 7.31 3.84
N LYS A 69 10.16 7.72 4.72
CA LYS A 69 8.80 8.13 4.35
C LYS A 69 8.81 9.36 3.43
N GLU A 70 9.67 10.34 3.68
CA GLU A 70 9.81 11.51 2.81
C GLU A 70 10.38 11.14 1.43
N ALA A 71 11.40 10.29 1.38
CA ALA A 71 11.92 9.76 0.12
C ALA A 71 10.83 9.03 -0.68
N PHE A 72 10.07 8.15 -0.03
CA PHE A 72 8.93 7.45 -0.64
C PHE A 72 7.87 8.44 -1.17
N ILE A 73 7.48 9.44 -0.39
CA ILE A 73 6.49 10.45 -0.81
C ILE A 73 6.98 11.18 -2.05
N ASN A 74 8.26 11.54 -2.11
CA ASN A 74 8.85 12.19 -3.28
C ASN A 74 8.86 11.28 -4.50
N ASP A 75 9.23 10.01 -4.33
CA ASP A 75 9.27 9.03 -5.42
C ASP A 75 7.86 8.75 -5.99
N PHE A 76 6.84 8.66 -5.13
CA PHE A 76 5.46 8.32 -5.53
C PHE A 76 4.52 9.53 -5.67
N LYS A 77 5.02 10.77 -5.56
CA LYS A 77 4.23 11.98 -5.81
C LYS A 77 3.65 12.01 -7.22
N ASN A 78 4.36 11.44 -8.19
CA ASN A 78 3.87 11.18 -9.52
C ASN A 78 3.31 9.75 -9.58
N PRO A 79 2.00 9.55 -9.84
CA PRO A 79 1.42 8.21 -9.93
C PRO A 79 2.07 7.31 -11.00
N LYS A 80 2.71 7.89 -12.03
CA LYS A 80 3.44 7.12 -13.04
C LYS A 80 4.64 6.35 -12.47
N SER A 81 5.12 6.70 -11.28
CA SER A 81 6.17 5.96 -10.57
C SER A 81 5.74 4.55 -10.14
N LEU A 82 4.44 4.22 -10.22
CA LEU A 82 3.93 2.86 -10.08
C LEU A 82 4.40 1.90 -11.18
N GLY A 83 4.96 2.41 -12.28
CA GLY A 83 5.34 1.58 -13.43
C GLY A 83 4.13 0.87 -14.02
N ASN A 84 4.21 -0.45 -14.24
CA ASN A 84 3.09 -1.23 -14.79
C ASN A 84 1.86 -1.21 -13.87
N LEU A 85 2.02 -1.03 -12.55
CA LEU A 85 0.88 -0.91 -11.61
C LEU A 85 0.08 0.40 -11.78
N TYR A 86 0.55 1.33 -12.63
CA TYR A 86 -0.25 2.48 -13.05
C TYR A 86 -1.39 2.07 -13.99
N GLU A 87 -1.19 1.02 -14.81
CA GLU A 87 -2.25 0.46 -15.64
C GLU A 87 -3.32 -0.21 -14.78
N ASP A 88 -4.53 -0.35 -15.31
CA ASP A 88 -5.56 -1.14 -14.66
C ASP A 88 -5.24 -2.64 -14.78
N PHE A 89 -5.58 -3.40 -13.76
CA PHE A 89 -5.28 -4.82 -13.67
C PHE A 89 -6.35 -5.60 -12.93
N ASP A 90 -6.47 -6.87 -13.30
CA ASP A 90 -7.24 -7.87 -12.58
C ASP A 90 -6.31 -8.78 -11.78
N VAL A 91 -6.81 -9.29 -10.66
CA VAL A 91 -6.13 -10.35 -9.91
C VAL A 91 -6.60 -11.68 -10.47
N VAL A 92 -5.69 -12.46 -11.03
CA VAL A 92 -6.02 -13.74 -11.68
C VAL A 92 -5.66 -14.95 -10.81
N ASN A 93 -4.76 -14.78 -9.84
CA ASN A 93 -4.44 -15.81 -8.87
C ASN A 93 -3.88 -15.20 -7.58
N GLU A 94 -4.11 -15.88 -6.45
CA GLU A 94 -3.53 -15.55 -5.15
C GLU A 94 -3.12 -16.85 -4.44
N LYS A 95 -1.82 -16.99 -4.17
CA LYS A 95 -1.26 -18.14 -3.46
C LYS A 95 -0.72 -17.68 -2.10
N LYS A 96 -1.22 -18.27 -1.01
CA LYS A 96 -0.79 -17.98 0.36
C LYS A 96 0.08 -19.11 0.91
N GLU A 97 1.20 -18.75 1.53
CA GLU A 97 2.13 -19.66 2.20
C GLU A 97 2.48 -19.06 3.57
N GLY A 98 1.71 -19.44 4.59
CA GLY A 98 1.78 -18.84 5.92
C GLY A 98 1.47 -17.33 5.87
N ASP A 99 2.40 -16.52 6.35
CA ASP A 99 2.30 -15.06 6.34
C ASP A 99 2.75 -14.42 5.03
N ASN A 100 3.15 -15.20 4.03
CA ASN A 100 3.55 -14.71 2.72
C ASN A 100 2.46 -14.99 1.68
N ALA A 101 2.38 -14.15 0.67
CA ALA A 101 1.52 -14.37 -0.48
C ALA A 101 2.15 -13.89 -1.78
N GLN A 102 1.86 -14.61 -2.84
CA GLN A 102 2.13 -14.26 -4.23
C GLN A 102 0.79 -13.99 -4.93
N VAL A 103 0.71 -12.86 -5.60
CA VAL A 103 -0.49 -12.40 -6.31
C VAL A 103 -0.14 -12.22 -7.78
N SER A 104 -0.84 -12.94 -8.65
CA SER A 104 -0.67 -12.80 -10.09
C SER A 104 -1.68 -11.77 -10.61
N LEU A 105 -1.16 -10.75 -11.28
CA LEU A 105 -1.93 -9.66 -11.88
C LEU A 105 -1.95 -9.83 -13.39
N LYS A 106 -3.08 -9.51 -14.03
CA LYS A 106 -3.21 -9.38 -15.48
C LYS A 106 -3.59 -7.94 -15.82
N PHE A 107 -2.74 -7.24 -16.56
CA PHE A 107 -2.97 -5.86 -16.97
C PHE A 107 -3.84 -5.80 -18.22
N THR A 108 -4.48 -4.65 -18.44
CA THR A 108 -5.25 -4.38 -19.67
C THR A 108 -4.39 -4.45 -20.94
N SER A 109 -3.08 -4.21 -20.82
CA SER A 109 -2.10 -4.43 -21.90
C SER A 109 -1.86 -5.92 -22.24
N GLY A 110 -2.42 -6.86 -21.47
CA GLY A 110 -2.25 -8.30 -21.63
C GLY A 110 -1.03 -8.88 -20.91
N LYS A 111 -0.17 -8.04 -20.33
CA LYS A 111 0.97 -8.49 -19.50
C LYS A 111 0.48 -9.16 -18.22
N THR A 112 1.28 -10.06 -17.67
CA THR A 112 1.02 -10.72 -16.39
C THR A 112 2.21 -10.58 -15.46
N PHE A 113 2.02 -10.02 -14.26
CA PHE A 113 3.09 -9.84 -13.27
C PHE A 113 2.78 -10.60 -11.99
N GLU A 114 3.83 -11.01 -11.31
CA GLU A 114 3.74 -11.55 -9.96
C GLU A 114 4.21 -10.50 -8.97
N VAL A 115 3.36 -10.19 -8.01
CA VAL A 115 3.64 -9.26 -6.92
C VAL A 115 3.44 -9.96 -5.59
N TYR A 116 4.09 -9.46 -4.55
CA TYR A 116 4.17 -10.17 -3.28
C TYR A 116 3.59 -9.33 -2.15
N SER A 117 3.01 -10.03 -1.18
CA SER A 117 2.49 -9.44 0.05
C SER A 117 2.91 -10.24 1.26
N ILE A 118 2.98 -9.58 2.41
CA ILE A 118 3.31 -10.20 3.70
C ILE A 118 2.31 -9.76 4.77
N LYS A 119 2.01 -10.65 5.72
CA LYS A 119 1.11 -10.38 6.84
C LYS A 119 1.89 -9.90 8.05
N GLU A 120 1.68 -8.64 8.42
CA GLU A 120 2.30 -7.97 9.58
C GLU A 120 1.17 -7.43 10.49
N GLY A 121 0.36 -8.35 11.03
CA GLY A 121 -0.95 -8.03 11.64
C GLY A 121 -2.05 -7.80 10.60
N ALA A 122 -1.76 -7.00 9.57
CA ALA A 122 -2.56 -6.83 8.36
C ALA A 122 -1.72 -7.15 7.11
N TRP A 123 -2.36 -7.42 5.96
CA TRP A 123 -1.62 -7.66 4.72
C TRP A 123 -1.01 -6.36 4.18
N LYS A 124 0.27 -6.43 3.84
CA LYS A 124 1.06 -5.34 3.28
C LYS A 124 1.63 -5.74 1.94
N TYR A 125 1.75 -4.76 1.05
CA TYR A 125 2.46 -4.92 -0.20
C TYR A 125 3.98 -4.98 0.06
N ASP A 126 4.59 -6.09 -0.36
CA ASP A 126 6.04 -6.31 -0.26
C ASP A 126 6.72 -5.89 -1.57
N LEU A 127 6.90 -4.58 -1.70
CA LEU A 127 7.52 -3.95 -2.86
C LEU A 127 8.98 -4.40 -3.04
N VAL A 128 9.73 -4.56 -1.95
CA VAL A 128 11.14 -5.01 -2.02
C VAL A 128 11.23 -6.42 -2.58
N ARG A 129 10.45 -7.36 -2.07
CA ARG A 129 10.42 -8.71 -2.63
C ARG A 129 9.94 -8.71 -4.08
N THR A 130 8.90 -7.93 -4.38
CA THR A 130 8.41 -7.79 -5.77
C THR A 130 9.50 -7.33 -6.72
N ASN A 131 10.23 -6.26 -6.37
CA ASN A 131 11.33 -5.75 -7.20
C ASN A 131 12.46 -6.78 -7.35
N LYS A 132 12.83 -7.46 -6.26
CA LYS A 132 13.87 -8.49 -6.27
C LYS A 132 13.51 -9.66 -7.17
N GLU A 133 12.29 -10.18 -7.09
CA GLU A 133 11.85 -11.30 -7.92
C GLU A 133 11.71 -10.87 -9.39
N MET A 134 11.25 -9.65 -9.68
CA MET A 134 11.23 -9.13 -11.06
C MET A 134 12.63 -9.01 -11.67
N MET A 135 13.64 -8.60 -10.90
CA MET A 135 15.02 -8.49 -11.40
C MET A 135 15.59 -9.85 -11.84
N LYS A 136 15.29 -10.92 -11.10
CA LYS A 136 15.74 -12.28 -11.44
C LYS A 136 15.16 -12.82 -12.76
N LEU A 137 14.05 -12.26 -13.24
CA LEU A 137 13.42 -12.69 -14.49
C LEU A 137 14.05 -12.02 -15.73
N VAL A 138 14.92 -11.03 -15.53
CA VAL A 138 15.60 -10.27 -16.59
C VAL A 138 17.07 -10.71 -16.78
N GLU A 139 17.62 -11.43 -15.80
CA GLU A 139 18.95 -12.09 -15.86
C GLU A 139 18.91 -13.41 -16.63
#